data_AF-A0A2D5UH21-F1
#
_entry.id   AF-A0A2D5UH21-F1
#
_cell.length_a   1.000
_cell.length_b   1.000
_cell.length_c   1.000
_cell.angle_alpha   90.00
_cell.angle_beta   90.00
_cell.angle_gamma   90.00
#
_symmetry.space_group_name_H-M   'P 1'
#
loop_
_entity.id
_entity.type
_entity.pdbx_description
1 polymer ?
#
loop_
_entity_poly.entity_id
_entity_poly.type
_entity_poly.pdbx_seq_one_letter_code
_entity_poly.pdbx_strand_id
1 'polypeptide(L)'
;MTISEYNSCVDSFSDGVYRFILKNLKDTEVAHDIVQESFLKLWIKRKEVDSSKGKSYLFTTAYHTMIDYIRKNSRSIFEVTP
;
A
#
# COMPACT_ATOMS: atom_id res chain seq x y z
N MET A 1 -3.26 8.78 -15.77
CA MET A 1 -2.55 7.59 -16.30
C MET A 1 -3.47 6.69 -17.12
N THR A 2 -2.95 6.22 -18.24
CA THR A 2 -3.47 5.15 -19.10
C THR A 2 -3.27 3.78 -18.45
N ILE A 3 -3.82 2.72 -19.07
CA ILE A 3 -3.63 1.34 -18.61
C ILE A 3 -2.14 0.95 -18.69
N SER A 4 -1.45 1.32 -19.78
CA SER A 4 -0.03 1.01 -19.94
C SER A 4 0.82 1.67 -18.86
N GLU A 5 0.55 2.94 -18.55
CA GLU A 5 1.28 3.66 -17.49
C GLU A 5 1.01 3.08 -16.11
N TYR A 6 -0.21 2.64 -15.84
CA TYR A 6 -0.54 1.92 -14.61
C TYR A 6 0.25 0.60 -14.52
N ASN A 7 0.28 -0.19 -15.58
CA ASN A 7 1.04 -1.44 -15.63
C ASN A 7 2.54 -1.18 -15.39
N SER A 8 3.10 -0.13 -16.00
CA SER A 8 4.48 0.26 -15.73
C SER A 8 4.72 0.63 -14.26
N CYS A 9 3.74 1.21 -13.57
CA CYS A 9 3.84 1.45 -12.13
C CYS A 9 3.83 0.13 -11.34
N VAL A 10 3.00 -0.84 -11.73
CA VAL A 10 2.97 -2.18 -11.11
C VAL A 10 4.33 -2.84 -11.25
N ASP A 11 4.84 -2.94 -12.48
CA ASP A 11 6.11 -3.60 -12.76
C ASP A 11 7.28 -2.93 -12.03
N SER A 12 7.28 -1.59 -11.99
CA SER A 12 8.41 -0.82 -11.43
C SER A 12 8.40 -0.72 -9.91
N PHE A 13 7.22 -0.73 -9.27
CA PHE A 13 7.10 -0.32 -7.87
C PHE A 13 6.55 -1.40 -6.93
N SER A 14 5.97 -2.50 -7.43
CA SER A 14 5.37 -3.53 -6.56
C SER A 14 6.35 -4.12 -5.56
N ASP A 15 7.54 -4.56 -6.01
CA ASP A 15 8.57 -5.12 -5.12
C ASP A 15 9.10 -4.08 -4.12
N GLY A 16 9.27 -2.83 -4.56
CA GLY A 16 9.73 -1.75 -3.68
C GLY A 16 8.74 -1.43 -2.57
N VAL A 17 7.44 -1.35 -2.89
CA VAL A 17 6.39 -1.13 -1.90
C VAL A 17 6.27 -2.35 -0.99
N TYR A 18 6.31 -3.57 -1.53
CA TYR A 18 6.27 -4.81 -0.76
C TYR A 18 7.39 -4.88 0.28
N ARG A 19 8.65 -4.70 -0.14
CA ARG A 19 9.81 -4.72 0.77
C ARG A 19 9.73 -3.63 1.83
N PHE A 20 9.22 -2.45 1.47
CA PHE A 20 8.99 -1.37 2.42
C PHE A 20 8.01 -1.79 3.52
N ILE A 21 6.87 -2.37 3.17
CA ILE A 21 5.86 -2.82 4.15
C ILE A 21 6.36 -4.02 4.95
N LEU A 22 6.93 -5.03 4.28
CA LEU A 22 7.44 -6.24 4.93
C LEU A 22 8.51 -5.91 5.98
N LYS A 23 9.41 -4.97 5.70
CA LYS A 23 10.43 -4.54 6.67
C LYS A 23 9.82 -3.96 7.95
N ASN A 24 8.67 -3.31 7.86
CA ASN A 24 8.00 -2.67 9.00
C ASN A 24 7.08 -3.61 9.76
N LEU A 25 6.31 -4.46 9.06
CA LEU A 25 5.30 -5.34 9.68
C LEU A 25 5.81 -6.75 9.98
N LYS A 26 6.84 -7.21 9.24
CA LYS A 26 7.37 -8.59 9.31
C LYS A 26 6.30 -9.68 9.09
N ASP A 27 5.25 -9.33 8.37
CA ASP A 27 4.15 -10.22 8.01
C ASP A 27 3.98 -10.17 6.48
N THR A 28 4.15 -11.32 5.83
CA THR A 28 4.15 -11.44 4.37
C THR A 28 2.75 -11.28 3.80
N GLU A 29 1.74 -11.87 4.44
CA GLU A 29 0.35 -11.82 3.98
C GLU A 29 -0.16 -10.38 4.05
N VAL A 30 0.06 -9.73 5.18
CA VAL A 30 -0.36 -8.34 5.37
C VAL A 30 0.39 -7.40 4.43
N ALA A 31 1.68 -7.66 4.17
CA ALA A 31 2.43 -6.87 3.20
C ALA A 31 1.85 -6.99 1.79
N HIS A 32 1.43 -8.18 1.36
CA HIS A 32 0.75 -8.38 0.08
C HIS A 32 -0.59 -7.64 0.02
N ASP A 33 -1.40 -7.74 1.07
CA ASP A 33 -2.69 -7.06 1.15
C ASP A 33 -2.54 -5.54 1.03
N ILE A 34 -1.59 -4.95 1.76
CA ILE A 34 -1.35 -3.50 1.73
C ILE A 34 -0.85 -3.04 0.35
N VAL A 35 0.01 -3.83 -0.29
CA VAL A 35 0.46 -3.55 -1.66
C VAL A 35 -0.74 -3.57 -2.61
N GLN A 36 -1.56 -4.61 -2.55
CA GLN A 36 -2.73 -4.75 -3.40
C GLN A 36 -3.72 -3.58 -3.20
N GLU A 37 -4.01 -3.22 -1.96
CA GLU A 37 -4.89 -2.10 -1.64
C GLU A 37 -4.33 -0.76 -2.16
N SER A 38 -3.02 -0.56 -2.06
CA SER A 38 -2.36 0.64 -2.56
C SER A 38 -2.49 0.78 -4.07
N PHE A 39 -2.30 -0.31 -4.81
CA PHE A 39 -2.49 -0.34 -6.26
C PHE A 39 -3.96 -0.22 -6.66
N LEU A 40 -4.89 -0.80 -5.90
CA LEU A 40 -6.33 -0.61 -6.10
C LEU A 40 -6.71 0.87 -5.98
N LYS A 41 -6.21 1.55 -4.93
CA LYS A 41 -6.43 3.00 -4.75
C LYS A 41 -5.84 3.82 -5.90
N LEU A 42 -4.66 3.45 -6.40
CA LEU A 42 -4.07 4.07 -7.58
C LEU A 42 -4.94 3.84 -8.82
N TRP A 43 -5.44 2.62 -9.03
CA TRP A 43 -6.29 2.25 -10.17
C TRP A 43 -7.60 3.04 -10.21
N ILE A 44 -8.23 3.24 -9.05
CA ILE A 44 -9.44 4.06 -8.92
C ILE A 44 -9.15 5.51 -9.33
N LYS A 45 -8.04 6.08 -8.81
CA LYS A 45 -7.64 7.47 -9.10
C LYS A 45 -6.80 7.62 -10.36
N ARG A 46 -6.69 6.58 -11.19
CA ARG A 46 -5.74 6.55 -12.30
C ARG A 46 -5.96 7.69 -13.29
N LYS A 47 -7.20 8.16 -13.45
CA LYS A 47 -7.51 9.29 -14.35
C LYS A 47 -7.05 10.65 -13.79
N GLU A 48 -6.88 10.77 -12.48
CA GLU A 48 -6.51 12.00 -11.77
C GLU A 48 -5.01 12.05 -11.45
N VAL A 49 -4.40 10.89 -11.24
CA VAL A 49 -2.97 10.77 -10.91
C VAL A 49 -2.13 10.76 -12.19
N ASP A 50 -1.21 11.72 -12.27
CA ASP A 50 -0.15 11.75 -13.27
C ASP A 50 0.80 10.56 -13.06
N SER A 51 1.18 9.89 -14.15
CA SER A 51 2.04 8.71 -14.11
C SER A 51 3.42 9.01 -13.48
N SER A 52 3.96 10.22 -13.66
CA SER A 52 5.20 10.67 -13.02
C SER A 52 5.11 10.67 -11.48
N LYS A 53 3.89 10.79 -10.92
CA LYS A 53 3.62 10.78 -9.49
C LYS A 53 3.21 9.39 -8.97
N GLY A 54 3.19 8.36 -9.82
CA GLY A 54 2.78 7.01 -9.44
C GLY A 54 3.58 6.46 -8.26
N LYS A 55 4.90 6.62 -8.28
CA LYS A 55 5.78 6.18 -7.18
C LYS A 55 5.44 6.86 -5.86
N SER A 56 5.44 8.19 -5.82
CA SER A 56 5.19 8.94 -4.57
C SER A 56 3.78 8.67 -4.03
N TYR A 57 2.78 8.55 -4.92
CA TYR A 57 1.42 8.19 -4.54
C TYR A 57 1.36 6.80 -3.89
N LEU A 58 1.99 5.79 -4.48
CA LEU A 58 1.98 4.41 -3.97
C LEU A 58 2.64 4.31 -2.60
N PHE A 59 3.83 4.87 -2.41
CA PHE A 59 4.51 4.81 -1.12
C PHE A 59 3.76 5.57 -0.02
N THR A 60 3.17 6.72 -0.34
CA THR A 60 2.34 7.49 0.61
C THR A 60 1.09 6.71 1.00
N THR A 61 0.42 6.11 0.01
CA THR A 61 -0.79 5.31 0.24
C THR A 61 -0.50 4.07 1.08
N ALA A 62 0.56 3.33 0.73
CA ALA A 62 0.98 2.14 1.44
C ALA A 62 1.37 2.45 2.89
N TYR A 63 2.07 3.56 3.12
CA TYR A 63 2.38 4.03 4.47
C TYR A 63 1.12 4.30 5.31
N HIS A 64 0.14 5.04 4.77
CA HIS A 64 -1.10 5.30 5.50
C HIS A 64 -1.89 4.02 5.79
N THR A 65 -2.05 3.14 4.79
CA THR A 65 -2.72 1.84 4.99
C THR A 65 -2.01 1.01 6.06
N MET A 66 -0.67 0.99 6.08
CA MET A 66 0.12 0.30 7.10
C MET A 66 -0.10 0.87 8.51
N ILE A 67 -0.10 2.20 8.65
CA ILE A 67 -0.37 2.86 9.94
C ILE A 67 -1.79 2.51 10.41
N ASP A 68 -2.78 2.52 9.54
CA ASP A 68 -4.16 2.16 9.89
C ASP A 68 -4.27 0.69 10.31
N TYR A 69 -3.58 -0.22 9.62
CA TYR A 69 -3.46 -1.63 10.01
C TYR A 69 -2.87 -1.78 11.43
N ILE A 70 -1.74 -1.12 11.70
CA ILE A 70 -1.08 -1.14 13.02
C ILE A 70 -2.04 -0.61 14.11
N ARG A 71 -2.73 0.50 13.84
CA ARG A 71 -3.68 1.12 14.79
C ARG A 71 -4.89 0.23 15.07
N LYS A 72 -5.36 -0.52 14.07
CA LYS A 72 -6.48 -1.44 14.25
C LYS A 72 -6.06 -2.63 15.12
N ASN A 73 -4.92 -3.24 14.82
CA ASN A 73 -4.41 -4.38 15.58
C ASN A 73 -3.97 -4.02 17.01
N SER A 74 -3.46 -2.81 17.23
CA SER A 74 -3.12 -2.37 18.59
C SER A 74 -4.36 -2.15 19.46
N ARG A 75 -5.48 -1.70 18.90
CA ARG A 75 -6.76 -1.61 19.66
C ARG A 75 -7.33 -2.97 20.02
N SER A 76 -7.15 -3.99 19.16
CA SER A 76 -7.59 -5.36 19.44
C SER A 76 -6.93 -5.96 20.68
N ILE A 77 -5.74 -5.48 21.07
CA ILE A 77 -5.03 -5.95 22.26
C ILE A 77 -5.63 -5.36 23.56
N PHE A 78 -6.26 -4.18 23.51
CA PHE A 78 -6.82 -3.51 24.71
C PHE A 78 -8.27 -3.90 25.05
N GLU A 79 -9.00 -4.57 24.15
CA GLU A 79 -10.35 -5.07 24.44
C GLU A 79 -10.36 -6.46 25.12
N VAL A 80 -9.21 -7.10 25.30
CA VAL A 80 -9.10 -8.49 25.79
C VAL A 80 -8.48 -8.61 27.19
N THR A 81 -8.19 -7.49 27.89
CA THR A 81 -7.78 -7.52 29.30
C THR A 81 -8.96 -7.25 30.24
N PRO A 82 -9.40 -8.23 31.06
CA PRO A 82 -10.44 -8.05 32.09
C PRO A 82 -10.06 -7.04 33.19
#